data_AF-A0A2B7YV21-F1
#
_entry.id   AF-A0A2B7YV21-F1
#
_cell.length_a   1.000
_cell.length_b   1.000
_cell.length_c   1.000
_cell.angle_alpha   90.00
_cell.angle_beta   90.00
_cell.angle_gamma   90.00
#
_symmetry.space_group_name_H-M   'P 1'
#
loop_
_entity.id
_entity.type
_entity.pdbx_description
1 polymer ?
#
loop_
_entity_poly.entity_id
_entity_poly.type
_entity_poly.pdbx_seq_one_letter_code
_entity_poly.pdbx_strand_id
1 'polypeptide(L)'
;MKEEEKEVEENLQKIYIGPTIAAFSLQENTVFVNEYPFNVQEAIKKYPLTEKLFINIEDLKSRNNEYYRTLYNTLNNELRGNINGI
;
A
#
# COMPACT_ATOMS: atom_id res chain seq x y z
N MET A 1 -10.16 -12.56 37.04
CA MET A 1 -10.22 -12.95 35.62
C MET A 1 -10.29 -11.66 34.84
N LYS A 2 -9.23 -11.31 34.10
CA LYS A 2 -9.27 -10.17 33.17
C LYS A 2 -9.94 -10.71 31.92
N GLU A 3 -11.14 -10.22 31.63
CA GLU A 3 -11.75 -10.40 30.32
C GLU A 3 -10.80 -9.77 29.32
N GLU A 4 -10.06 -10.62 28.59
CA GLU A 4 -9.49 -10.24 27.31
C GLU A 4 -10.69 -9.92 26.43
N GLU A 5 -11.05 -8.63 26.37
CA GLU A 5 -11.79 -8.07 25.26
C GLU A 5 -11.00 -8.47 24.01
N LYS A 6 -11.43 -9.56 23.37
CA LYS A 6 -11.13 -9.80 21.97
C LYS A 6 -11.74 -8.62 21.24
N GLU A 7 -10.95 -7.56 21.08
CA GLU A 7 -11.19 -6.55 20.06
C GLU A 7 -11.57 -7.34 18.82
N VAL A 8 -12.81 -7.15 18.39
CA VAL A 8 -13.30 -7.70 17.14
C VAL A 8 -12.29 -7.22 16.11
N GLU A 9 -11.47 -8.15 15.62
CA GLU A 9 -10.50 -7.94 14.56
C GLU A 9 -11.34 -7.45 13.37
N GLU A 10 -11.55 -6.13 13.27
CA GLU A 10 -12.14 -5.53 12.09
C GLU A 10 -11.26 -6.03 10.96
N ASN A 11 -11.85 -6.79 10.04
CA ASN A 11 -11.14 -7.29 8.87
C ASN A 11 -10.72 -6.07 8.05
N LEU A 12 -9.59 -5.47 8.40
CA LEU A 12 -9.03 -4.27 7.78
C LEU A 12 -8.48 -4.69 6.42
N GLN A 13 -9.39 -4.80 5.46
CA GLN A 13 -9.06 -5.08 4.08
C GLN A 13 -8.55 -3.80 3.44
N LYS A 14 -7.25 -3.77 3.17
CA LYS A 14 -6.61 -2.65 2.48
C LYS A 14 -6.27 -3.05 1.06
N ILE A 15 -6.46 -2.13 0.13
CA ILE A 15 -6.10 -2.28 -1.27
C ILE A 15 -4.97 -1.31 -1.60
N TYR A 16 -3.94 -1.82 -2.26
CA TYR A 16 -2.87 -1.00 -2.79
C TYR A 16 -3.30 -0.36 -4.12
N ILE A 17 -3.27 0.96 -4.19
CA ILE A 17 -3.67 1.74 -5.38
C ILE A 17 -2.48 2.45 -6.05
N GLY A 18 -1.25 2.06 -5.71
CA GLY A 18 -0.03 2.63 -6.29
C GLY A 18 0.47 1.91 -7.54
N PRO A 19 1.53 2.42 -8.20
CA PRO A 19 2.19 1.75 -9.31
C PRO A 19 2.79 0.40 -8.88
N THR A 20 2.94 -0.52 -9.83
CA THR A 20 3.56 -1.83 -9.55
C THR A 20 5.03 -1.66 -9.14
N ILE A 21 5.42 -2.25 -8.02
CA ILE A 21 6.80 -2.31 -7.54
C ILE A 21 7.34 -3.73 -7.73
N ALA A 22 7.86 -4.00 -8.93
CA ALA A 22 8.23 -5.35 -9.37
C ALA A 22 9.25 -6.04 -8.44
N ALA A 23 10.25 -5.29 -7.93
CA ALA A 23 11.27 -5.82 -7.02
C ALA A 23 10.69 -6.41 -5.71
N PHE A 24 9.48 -6.01 -5.33
CA PHE A 24 8.79 -6.49 -4.13
C PHE A 24 7.53 -7.28 -4.46
N SER A 25 7.26 -7.61 -5.72
CA SER A 25 6.01 -8.28 -6.14
C SER A 25 4.73 -7.58 -5.67
N LEU A 26 4.75 -6.25 -5.51
CA LEU A 26 3.60 -5.45 -5.09
C LEU A 26 2.90 -4.87 -6.33
N GLN A 27 1.70 -5.34 -6.63
CA GLN A 27 0.93 -4.98 -7.82
C GLN A 27 -0.26 -4.08 -7.48
N GLU A 28 -0.60 -3.17 -8.39
CA GLU A 28 -1.80 -2.32 -8.26
C GLU A 28 -3.07 -3.18 -8.09
N ASN A 29 -3.98 -2.74 -7.22
CA ASN A 29 -5.21 -3.43 -6.83
C ASN A 29 -5.03 -4.74 -6.04
N THR A 30 -3.83 -5.02 -5.53
CA THR A 30 -3.62 -6.12 -4.58
C THR A 30 -4.32 -5.82 -3.26
N VAL A 31 -5.10 -6.77 -2.75
CA VAL A 31 -5.80 -6.68 -1.48
C VAL A 31 -5.03 -7.43 -0.40
N PHE A 32 -4.93 -6.82 0.77
CA PHE A 32 -4.30 -7.35 1.98
C PHE A 32 -5.34 -7.42 3.09
N VAL A 33 -5.30 -8.51 3.86
CA VAL A 33 -6.19 -8.74 4.99
C VAL A 33 -5.32 -8.78 6.24
N ASN A 34 -5.61 -7.91 7.20
CA ASN A 34 -4.95 -7.78 8.50
C ASN A 34 -3.49 -7.29 8.42
N GLU A 35 -2.59 -8.06 7.79
CA GLU A 35 -1.15 -7.78 7.79
C GLU A 35 -0.52 -7.76 6.39
N TYR A 36 0.62 -7.08 6.27
CA TYR A 36 1.42 -7.06 5.05
C TYR A 36 2.50 -8.13 5.09
N PRO A 37 2.70 -8.90 4.00
CA PRO A 37 3.82 -9.83 3.90
C PRO A 37 5.16 -9.09 3.88
N PHE A 38 6.24 -9.79 4.26
CA PHE A 38 7.55 -9.19 4.46
C PHE A 38 8.06 -8.36 3.28
N ASN A 39 7.88 -8.84 2.05
CA ASN A 39 8.25 -8.11 0.82
C ASN A 39 7.54 -6.75 0.71
N VAL A 40 6.28 -6.66 1.15
CA VAL A 40 5.53 -5.40 1.15
C VAL A 40 6.01 -4.46 2.26
N GLN A 41 6.35 -5.01 3.43
CA GLN A 41 6.97 -4.22 4.50
C GLN A 41 8.31 -3.62 4.05
N GLU A 42 9.13 -4.39 3.34
CA GLU A 42 10.39 -3.90 2.75
C GLU A 42 10.14 -2.85 1.65
N ALA A 43 9.07 -3.01 0.85
CA ALA A 43 8.67 -1.99 -0.12
C ALA A 43 8.32 -0.66 0.55
N ILE A 44 7.59 -0.71 1.67
CA ILE A 44 7.24 0.48 2.47
C ILE A 44 8.50 1.12 3.05
N LYS A 45 9.44 0.33 3.60
CA LYS A 45 10.71 0.87 4.12
C LYS A 45 11.54 1.56 3.04
N LYS A 46 11.64 0.94 1.86
CA LYS A 46 12.42 1.49 0.75
C LYS A 46 11.74 2.69 0.09
N TYR A 47 10.41 2.65 -0.01
CA TYR A 47 9.57 3.67 -0.63
C TYR A 47 8.43 4.05 0.32
N PRO A 48 8.66 4.95 1.31
CA PRO A 48 7.66 5.27 2.33
C PRO A 48 6.32 5.81 1.79
N LEU A 49 6.31 6.42 0.60
CA LEU A 49 5.08 6.84 -0.09
C LEU A 49 4.12 5.69 -0.38
N THR A 50 4.64 4.46 -0.51
CA THR A 50 3.85 3.24 -0.73
C THR A 50 2.81 3.05 0.38
N GLU A 51 3.15 3.37 1.64
CA GLU A 51 2.24 3.20 2.77
C GLU A 51 0.94 4.02 2.61
N LYS A 52 1.05 5.24 2.07
CA LYS A 52 -0.09 6.16 1.84
C LYS A 52 -0.99 5.71 0.69
N LEU A 53 -0.52 4.77 -0.13
CA LEU A 53 -1.25 4.20 -1.25
C LEU A 53 -1.97 2.89 -0.88
N PHE A 54 -1.92 2.47 0.39
CA PHE A 54 -2.85 1.49 0.93
C PHE A 54 -4.06 2.21 1.52
N ILE A 55 -5.23 1.93 0.96
CA ILE A 55 -6.50 2.49 1.43
C ILE A 55 -7.43 1.38 1.87
N ASN A 56 -8.39 1.69 2.74
CA ASN A 56 -9.45 0.74 3.05
C ASN A 56 -10.25 0.43 1.78
N ILE A 57 -10.66 -0.81 1.61
CA ILE A 57 -11.44 -1.22 0.43
C ILE A 57 -12.79 -0.47 0.34
N GLU A 58 -13.35 -0.07 1.48
CA GLU A 58 -14.57 0.74 1.58
C GLU A 58 -14.39 2.13 0.95
N ASP A 59 -13.17 2.67 1.02
CA ASP A 59 -12.78 3.98 0.49
C ASP A 59 -12.34 3.92 -0.98
N LEU A 60 -12.41 2.75 -1.64
CA LEU A 60 -11.93 2.55 -3.01
C LEU A 60 -12.55 3.54 -4.02
N LYS A 61 -13.78 3.99 -3.77
CA LYS A 61 -14.45 5.02 -4.60
C LYS A 61 -13.67 6.33 -4.65
N SER A 62 -12.87 6.64 -3.62
CA SER A 62 -12.07 7.85 -3.50
C SER A 62 -10.69 7.75 -4.18
N ARG A 63 -10.28 6.57 -4.68
CA ARG A 63 -8.93 6.32 -5.21
C ARG A 63 -8.50 7.23 -6.36
N ASN A 64 -9.46 7.81 -7.08
CA ASN A 64 -9.21 8.61 -8.28
C ASN A 64 -9.06 10.12 -8.00
N ASN A 65 -9.06 10.54 -6.73
CA ASN A 65 -8.90 11.95 -6.36
C ASN A 65 -7.48 12.48 -6.68
N GLU A 66 -7.33 13.82 -6.68
CA GLU A 66 -6.06 14.48 -7.00
C GLU A 66 -4.93 14.10 -6.05
N TYR A 67 -5.25 13.89 -4.78
CA TYR A 67 -4.28 13.48 -3.75
C TYR A 67 -3.63 12.14 -4.10
N TYR A 68 -4.42 11.10 -4.38
CA TYR A 68 -3.88 9.78 -4.71
C TYR A 68 -3.20 9.74 -6.08
N ARG A 69 -3.71 10.51 -7.07
CA ARG A 69 -3.02 10.69 -8.35
C ARG A 69 -1.63 11.29 -8.18
N THR A 70 -1.49 12.27 -7.30
CA THR A 70 -0.20 12.89 -7.00
C THR A 70 0.75 11.88 -6.37
N LEU A 71 0.30 11.15 -5.34
CA LEU A 71 1.10 10.10 -4.71
C LEU A 71 1.54 9.01 -5.70
N TYR A 72 0.63 8.55 -6.56
CA TYR A 72 0.93 7.56 -7.59
C TYR A 72 2.04 8.05 -8.53
N ASN A 73 1.90 9.26 -9.06
CA ASN A 73 2.86 9.82 -10.01
C ASN A 73 4.23 10.06 -9.37
N THR A 74 4.26 10.54 -8.12
CA THR A 74 5.51 10.73 -7.37
C THR A 74 6.23 9.39 -7.19
N LEU A 75 5.53 8.36 -6.71
CA LEU A 75 6.12 7.03 -6.54
C LEU A 75 6.57 6.44 -7.88
N ASN A 76 5.77 6.56 -8.94
CA ASN A 76 6.13 6.06 -10.26
C ASN A 76 7.40 6.73 -10.81
N ASN A 77 7.58 8.03 -10.59
CA ASN A 77 8.79 8.75 -10.98
C ASN A 77 10.01 8.31 -10.18
N GLU A 78 9.87 8.08 -8.87
CA GLU A 78 10.93 7.57 -8.02
C GLU A 78 11.36 6.15 -8.43
N LEU A 79 10.39 5.29 -8.75
CA LEU A 79 10.66 3.96 -9.27
C LEU A 79 11.44 4.04 -10.59
N ARG A 80 11.01 4.91 -11.53
CA ARG A 80 11.68 5.16 -12.82
C ARG A 80 13.10 5.72 -12.68
N GLY A 81 13.31 6.64 -11.75
CA GLY A 81 14.63 7.19 -11.44
C GLY A 81 15.61 6.13 -10.94
N ASN A 82 15.11 5.16 -10.17
CA ASN A 82 15.92 4.05 -9.68
C ASN A 82 16.26 3.00 -10.76
N ILE A 83 15.42 2.82 -11.78
CA ILE A 83 15.71 1.89 -12.90
C ILE A 83 16.81 2.43 -13.82
N ASN A 84 16.94 3.76 -13.93
CA ASN A 84 17.95 4.41 -14.78
C ASN A 84 19.32 4.58 -14.09
N GLY A 85 19.47 4.11 -12.84
CA GLY A 85 20.71 4.17 -12.07
C GLY A 85 21.48 2.84 -11.99
N ILE A 86 21.13 1.85 -12.81
CA ILE A 86 21.76 0.52 -12.89
C ILE A 86 22.58 0.41 -14.17
#